data_AF-A0A524NUY1-F1
#
_entry.id   AF-A0A524NUY1-F1
#
_cell.length_a   1.000
_cell.length_b   1.000
_cell.length_c   1.000
_cell.angle_alpha   90.00
_cell.angle_beta   90.00
_cell.angle_gamma   90.00
#
_symmetry.space_group_name_H-M   'P 1'
#
loop_
_entity.id
_entity.type
_entity.pdbx_description
1 polymer ?
#
loop_
_entity_poly.entity_id
_entity_poly.type
_entity_poly.pdbx_seq_one_letter_code
_entity_poly.pdbx_strand_id
1 'polypeptide(L)'
;MSEQKNPRGNPFGISLIPQLFNTCGLSTILMLTGKSPHLSQTNRFFLSRVLELIQPILIDKIKNMDREISLQYALQYLLLKIENRSTINYEFIYHFLHNKFGHVLDDQVAIHTYLMTMKMDHLNKTQNYSTYDSYRLYMEKKGIITTNLLRNEMFTMKSDLELKFLMEIFGYQFIPNESGDGTGALFIANKKRKNDFEKIQLLLTEISSNSNYRILYGVHNHWVAVTGMSEEKGSGQVFIHYNDPMIPEAKTIPLDEIDGTHRFYIFKESETDVVKLWEMMEQVIVQEIQIEKNLQNRTAVEKVLASREEVNIDLVKELNLSRKISMLQADRESKSHLSINLHPTKTLQSTRHSGKEKDWDTDVDFEFEDQN
;
A
#
# COMPACT_ATOMS: atom_id res chain seq x y z
N MET A 1 -43.36 -11.17 -11.16
CA MET A 1 -41.95 -10.92 -10.81
C MET A 1 -41.67 -9.46 -11.09
N SER A 2 -41.74 -8.64 -10.04
CA SER A 2 -41.48 -7.20 -10.10
C SER A 2 -39.98 -6.97 -10.11
N GLU A 3 -39.45 -6.39 -11.19
CA GLU A 3 -38.10 -5.81 -11.20
C GLU A 3 -37.99 -4.77 -10.09
N GLN A 4 -37.18 -5.07 -9.06
CA GLN A 4 -36.72 -4.07 -8.12
C GLN A 4 -35.84 -3.07 -8.90
N LYS A 5 -36.42 -1.92 -9.22
CA LYS A 5 -35.66 -0.75 -9.65
C LYS A 5 -34.68 -0.39 -8.54
N ASN A 6 -33.39 -0.55 -8.83
CA ASN A 6 -32.29 -0.16 -7.95
C ASN A 6 -32.35 1.36 -7.72
N PRO A 7 -32.76 1.87 -6.55
CA PRO A 7 -33.13 3.28 -6.39
C PRO A 7 -31.93 4.23 -6.19
N ARG A 8 -30.70 3.78 -6.46
CA ARG A 8 -29.45 4.56 -6.34
C ARG A 8 -28.42 4.17 -7.42
N GLY A 9 -28.87 3.92 -8.65
CA GLY A 9 -27.95 3.64 -9.75
C GLY A 9 -27.03 4.85 -9.99
N ASN A 10 -25.72 4.67 -9.83
CA ASN A 10 -24.74 5.64 -10.31
C ASN A 10 -25.04 5.91 -11.80
N PRO A 11 -25.45 7.14 -12.18
CA PRO A 11 -25.87 7.44 -13.55
C PRO A 11 -24.76 7.21 -14.59
N PHE A 12 -23.52 7.00 -14.12
CA PHE A 12 -22.35 6.85 -14.96
C PHE A 12 -21.71 5.45 -14.90
N GLY A 13 -22.30 4.48 -14.20
CA GLY A 13 -21.95 3.05 -14.30
C GLY A 13 -20.61 2.60 -13.71
N ILE A 14 -19.88 3.43 -12.95
CA ILE A 14 -18.69 2.99 -12.21
C ILE A 14 -19.10 2.48 -10.83
N SER A 15 -18.90 1.18 -10.57
CA SER A 15 -19.09 0.63 -9.22
C SER A 15 -18.10 1.27 -8.25
N LEU A 16 -18.61 1.74 -7.11
CA LEU A 16 -17.76 2.22 -6.04
C LEU A 16 -17.01 1.03 -5.42
N ILE A 17 -15.71 1.20 -5.20
CA ILE A 17 -14.88 0.25 -4.47
C ILE A 17 -14.34 0.98 -3.23
N PRO A 18 -14.62 0.49 -2.01
CA PRO A 18 -14.10 1.13 -0.81
C PRO A 18 -12.60 0.87 -0.69
N GLN A 19 -11.85 1.80 -0.08
CA GLN A 19 -10.43 1.61 0.17
C GLN A 19 -10.14 0.95 1.52
N LEU A 20 -8.96 0.33 1.61
CA LEU A 20 -8.24 0.13 2.86
C LEU A 20 -7.52 1.44 3.25
N PHE A 21 -6.89 1.47 4.42
CA PHE A 21 -6.17 2.66 4.88
C PHE A 21 -5.05 3.04 3.88
N ASN A 22 -5.08 4.29 3.39
CA ASN A 22 -4.14 4.87 2.40
C ASN A 22 -4.10 4.19 1.01
N THR A 23 -5.11 3.39 0.65
CA THR A 23 -5.14 2.72 -0.66
C THR A 23 -6.10 3.38 -1.67
N CYS A 24 -6.46 4.65 -1.47
CA CYS A 24 -7.36 5.40 -2.35
C CYS A 24 -6.95 5.34 -3.82
N GLY A 25 -5.64 5.39 -4.09
CA GLY A 25 -5.09 5.22 -5.44
C GLY A 25 -5.41 3.85 -6.04
N LEU A 26 -5.12 2.76 -5.32
CA LEU A 26 -5.38 1.40 -5.77
C LEU A 26 -6.88 1.15 -5.99
N SER A 27 -7.72 1.59 -5.05
CA SER A 27 -9.17 1.48 -5.21
C SER A 27 -9.68 2.25 -6.43
N THR A 28 -9.14 3.45 -6.66
CA THR A 28 -9.44 4.26 -7.84
C THR A 28 -9.04 3.57 -9.14
N ILE A 29 -7.89 2.89 -9.19
CA ILE A 29 -7.51 2.08 -10.35
C ILE A 29 -8.50 0.95 -10.60
N LEU A 30 -8.96 0.25 -9.56
CA LEU A 30 -9.98 -0.81 -9.72
C LEU A 30 -11.29 -0.26 -10.28
N MET A 31 -11.72 0.91 -9.81
CA MET A 31 -12.92 1.59 -10.31
C MET A 31 -12.78 1.96 -11.80
N LEU A 32 -11.63 2.55 -12.19
CA LEU A 32 -11.39 3.00 -13.55
C LEU A 32 -11.23 1.84 -14.54
N THR A 33 -10.49 0.80 -14.16
CA THR A 33 -10.22 -0.36 -15.03
C THR A 33 -11.44 -1.28 -15.17
N GLY A 34 -12.36 -1.26 -14.18
CA GLY A 34 -13.60 -2.02 -14.19
C GLY A 34 -14.73 -1.49 -15.08
N LYS A 35 -14.58 -0.31 -15.72
CA LYS A 35 -15.64 0.33 -16.53
C LYS A 35 -15.57 0.05 -18.04
N SER A 36 -14.50 -0.54 -18.58
CA SER A 36 -14.40 -0.71 -20.05
C SER A 36 -15.40 -1.76 -20.55
N PRO A 37 -16.20 -1.46 -21.59
CA PRO A 37 -17.07 -2.47 -22.20
C PRO A 37 -16.27 -3.63 -22.81
N HIS A 38 -15.00 -3.42 -23.17
CA HIS A 38 -14.15 -4.43 -23.82
C HIS A 38 -13.15 -5.06 -22.84
N LEU A 39 -12.55 -4.27 -21.95
CA LEU A 39 -11.49 -4.72 -21.04
C LEU A 39 -11.96 -5.03 -19.61
N SER A 40 -13.14 -4.62 -19.18
CA SER A 40 -13.55 -4.78 -17.76
C SER A 40 -13.54 -6.23 -17.29
N GLN A 41 -14.09 -7.15 -18.09
CA GLN A 41 -14.14 -8.56 -17.73
C GLN A 41 -12.74 -9.19 -17.74
N THR A 42 -11.91 -8.85 -18.73
CA THR A 42 -10.55 -9.39 -18.85
C THR A 42 -9.62 -8.86 -17.76
N ASN A 43 -9.69 -7.56 -17.45
CA ASN A 43 -8.98 -6.93 -16.33
C ASN A 43 -9.35 -7.60 -14.99
N ARG A 44 -10.66 -7.77 -14.74
CA ARG A 44 -11.17 -8.41 -13.52
C ARG A 44 -10.76 -9.88 -13.42
N PHE A 45 -10.73 -10.60 -14.55
CA PHE A 45 -10.26 -11.97 -14.61
C PHE A 45 -8.78 -12.06 -14.25
N PHE A 46 -7.93 -11.27 -14.92
CA PHE A 46 -6.49 -11.24 -14.64
C PHE A 46 -6.20 -10.87 -13.18
N LEU A 47 -6.83 -9.81 -12.64
CA LEU A 47 -6.64 -9.40 -11.25
C LEU A 47 -7.11 -10.46 -10.26
N SER A 48 -8.25 -11.11 -10.53
CA SER A 48 -8.71 -12.23 -9.72
C SER A 48 -7.70 -13.37 -9.73
N ARG A 49 -7.11 -13.64 -10.89
CA ARG A 49 -6.11 -14.69 -11.05
C ARG A 49 -4.84 -14.38 -10.28
N VAL A 50 -4.34 -13.14 -10.34
CA VAL A 50 -3.22 -12.69 -9.51
C VAL A 50 -3.56 -12.84 -8.03
N LEU A 51 -4.76 -12.43 -7.59
CA LEU A 51 -5.19 -12.57 -6.20
C LEU A 51 -5.20 -14.03 -5.73
N GLU A 52 -5.74 -14.95 -6.54
CA GLU A 52 -5.73 -16.39 -6.26
C GLU A 52 -4.30 -16.91 -6.11
N LEU A 53 -3.40 -16.50 -7.02
CA LEU A 53 -2.01 -16.93 -7.00
C LEU A 53 -1.31 -16.45 -5.74
N ILE A 54 -1.49 -15.19 -5.33
CA ILE A 54 -0.83 -14.63 -4.14
C ILE A 54 -1.52 -15.02 -2.82
N GLN A 55 -2.71 -15.63 -2.85
CA GLN A 55 -3.45 -16.03 -1.66
C GLN A 55 -2.62 -16.82 -0.61
N PRO A 56 -1.69 -17.72 -0.98
CA PRO A 56 -0.87 -18.45 -0.02
C PRO A 56 0.06 -17.57 0.83
N ILE A 57 0.38 -16.35 0.38
CA ILE A 57 1.21 -15.39 1.11
C ILE A 57 0.39 -14.29 1.81
N LEU A 58 -0.95 -14.37 1.79
CA LEU A 58 -1.82 -13.42 2.50
C LEU A 58 -2.19 -13.95 3.89
N ILE A 59 -2.32 -13.05 4.87
CA ILE A 59 -2.84 -13.40 6.21
C ILE A 59 -4.30 -13.86 6.14
N ASP A 60 -4.72 -14.72 7.07
CA ASP A 60 -6.08 -15.29 7.08
C ASP A 60 -7.18 -14.23 7.19
N LYS A 61 -6.93 -13.11 7.87
CA LYS A 61 -7.89 -11.98 7.94
C LYS A 61 -8.21 -11.40 6.57
N ILE A 62 -7.28 -11.42 5.61
CA ILE A 62 -7.52 -10.96 4.24
C ILE A 62 -8.36 -11.95 3.45
N LYS A 63 -8.23 -13.26 3.72
CA LYS A 63 -8.99 -14.30 3.01
C LYS A 63 -10.50 -14.18 3.21
N ASN A 64 -10.92 -13.54 4.30
CA ASN A 64 -12.32 -13.30 4.64
C ASN A 64 -12.81 -11.88 4.26
N MET A 65 -11.97 -11.03 3.67
CA MET A 65 -12.38 -9.71 3.20
C MET A 65 -13.26 -9.82 1.96
N ASP A 66 -14.06 -8.79 1.71
CA ASP A 66 -14.76 -8.64 0.45
C ASP A 66 -13.79 -8.76 -0.73
N ARG A 67 -14.24 -9.44 -1.80
CA ARG A 67 -13.39 -9.76 -2.95
C ARG A 67 -12.88 -8.51 -3.64
N GLU A 68 -13.72 -7.49 -3.81
CA GLU A 68 -13.32 -6.24 -4.49
C GLU A 68 -12.26 -5.48 -3.69
N ILE A 69 -12.37 -5.50 -2.37
CA ILE A 69 -11.34 -4.92 -1.47
C ILE A 69 -10.03 -5.71 -1.60
N SER A 70 -10.11 -7.03 -1.66
CA SER A 70 -8.95 -7.92 -1.74
C SER A 70 -8.14 -7.74 -3.04
N LEU A 71 -8.76 -7.28 -4.13
CA LEU A 71 -8.05 -6.97 -5.38
C LEU A 71 -7.01 -5.85 -5.22
N GLN A 72 -7.10 -5.03 -4.18
CA GLN A 72 -6.08 -4.01 -3.91
C GLN A 72 -4.72 -4.65 -3.54
N TYR A 73 -4.71 -5.83 -2.90
CA TYR A 73 -3.49 -6.58 -2.65
C TYR A 73 -2.85 -7.11 -3.94
N ALA A 74 -3.67 -7.52 -4.91
CA ALA A 74 -3.17 -7.92 -6.22
C ALA A 74 -2.51 -6.74 -6.93
N LEU A 75 -3.13 -5.55 -6.93
CA LEU A 75 -2.51 -4.34 -7.48
C LEU A 75 -1.19 -3.98 -6.80
N GLN A 76 -1.16 -4.00 -5.46
CA GLN A 76 0.06 -3.70 -4.72
C GLN A 76 1.18 -4.71 -5.02
N TYR A 77 0.83 -5.99 -5.14
CA TYR A 77 1.80 -7.03 -5.49
C TYR A 77 2.40 -6.76 -6.87
N LEU A 78 1.57 -6.48 -7.87
CA LEU A 78 2.03 -6.15 -9.22
C LEU A 78 2.94 -4.91 -9.23
N LEU A 79 2.57 -3.89 -8.45
CA LEU A 79 3.36 -2.67 -8.34
C LEU A 79 4.75 -2.93 -7.74
N LEU A 80 4.83 -3.71 -6.66
CA LEU A 80 6.12 -4.12 -6.08
C LEU A 80 6.98 -4.91 -7.07
N LYS A 81 6.38 -5.68 -7.97
CA LYS A 81 7.12 -6.37 -9.04
C LYS A 81 7.60 -5.40 -10.12
N ILE A 82 6.79 -4.41 -10.49
CA ILE A 82 7.17 -3.33 -11.42
C ILE A 82 8.35 -2.53 -10.87
N GLU A 83 8.32 -2.18 -9.59
CA GLU A 83 9.28 -1.24 -8.98
C GLU A 83 10.62 -1.88 -8.58
N ASN A 84 10.81 -3.19 -8.81
CA ASN A 84 12.05 -3.88 -8.47
C ASN A 84 12.91 -4.16 -9.71
N ARG A 85 14.06 -3.49 -9.80
CA ARG A 85 15.06 -3.68 -10.89
C ARG A 85 15.73 -5.07 -10.88
N SER A 86 15.74 -5.75 -9.75
CA SER A 86 16.46 -7.03 -9.57
C SER A 86 15.64 -8.25 -9.99
N THR A 87 14.37 -8.05 -10.34
CA THR A 87 13.47 -9.11 -10.83
C THR A 87 13.75 -9.41 -12.31
N ILE A 88 14.81 -10.18 -12.56
CA ILE A 88 15.21 -10.63 -13.91
C ILE A 88 14.02 -11.25 -14.67
N ASN A 89 13.14 -11.96 -13.97
CA ASN A 89 11.98 -12.60 -14.59
C ASN A 89 10.93 -11.59 -15.10
N TYR A 90 10.94 -10.35 -14.62
CA TYR A 90 10.01 -9.29 -15.02
C TYR A 90 10.64 -8.26 -15.98
N GLU A 91 11.78 -8.59 -16.60
CA GLU A 91 12.44 -7.72 -17.57
C GLU A 91 11.50 -7.30 -18.71
N PHE A 92 10.55 -8.17 -19.09
CA PHE A 92 9.54 -7.86 -20.09
C PHE A 92 8.58 -6.73 -19.66
N ILE A 93 8.21 -6.64 -18.37
CA ILE A 93 7.42 -5.52 -17.85
C ILE A 93 8.25 -4.25 -17.89
N TYR A 94 9.51 -4.34 -17.45
CA TYR A 94 10.42 -3.22 -17.47
C TYR A 94 10.54 -2.66 -18.90
N HIS A 95 10.81 -3.50 -19.90
CA HIS A 95 10.88 -3.08 -21.30
C HIS A 95 9.56 -2.48 -21.80
N PHE A 96 8.42 -3.08 -21.44
CA PHE A 96 7.10 -2.56 -21.78
C PHE A 96 6.89 -1.14 -21.24
N LEU A 97 7.15 -0.92 -19.95
CA LEU A 97 6.96 0.38 -19.30
C LEU A 97 8.05 1.40 -19.68
N HIS A 98 9.31 0.97 -19.84
CA HIS A 98 10.42 1.83 -20.26
C HIS A 98 10.20 2.39 -21.65
N ASN A 99 9.62 1.60 -22.57
CA ASN A 99 9.22 2.09 -23.88
C ASN A 99 8.15 3.20 -23.83
N LYS A 100 7.40 3.32 -22.73
CA LYS A 100 6.35 4.33 -22.53
C LYS A 100 6.85 5.54 -21.73
N PHE A 101 7.63 5.31 -20.69
CA PHE A 101 8.04 6.33 -19.71
C PHE A 101 9.54 6.68 -19.75
N GLY A 102 10.35 5.89 -20.45
CA GLY A 102 11.81 6.06 -20.54
C GLY A 102 12.46 6.18 -19.18
N HIS A 103 13.35 7.17 -19.04
CA HIS A 103 14.09 7.42 -17.81
C HIS A 103 13.22 7.78 -16.59
N VAL A 104 11.96 8.19 -16.80
CA VAL A 104 11.04 8.44 -15.67
C VAL A 104 10.77 7.16 -14.88
N LEU A 105 10.70 5.99 -15.55
CA LEU A 105 10.61 4.70 -14.87
C LEU A 105 11.88 4.42 -14.06
N ASP A 106 13.04 4.71 -14.64
CA ASP A 106 14.33 4.50 -13.99
C ASP A 106 14.42 5.32 -12.69
N ASP A 107 14.05 6.60 -12.77
CA ASP A 107 14.06 7.50 -11.63
C ASP A 107 13.08 7.03 -10.54
N GLN A 108 11.87 6.59 -10.91
CA GLN A 108 10.90 6.05 -9.95
C GLN A 108 11.45 4.82 -9.21
N VAL A 109 12.11 3.88 -9.91
CA VAL A 109 12.70 2.71 -9.25
C VAL A 109 13.85 3.10 -8.32
N ALA A 110 14.65 4.11 -8.69
CA ALA A 110 15.71 4.61 -7.84
C ALA A 110 15.16 5.27 -6.56
N ILE A 111 14.12 6.10 -6.69
CA ILE A 111 13.41 6.72 -5.56
C ILE A 111 12.81 5.64 -4.65
N HIS A 112 12.10 4.66 -5.23
CA HIS A 112 11.52 3.55 -4.49
C HIS A 112 12.58 2.77 -3.71
N THR A 113 13.70 2.41 -4.35
CA THR A 113 14.84 1.73 -3.72
C THR A 113 15.41 2.52 -2.54
N TYR A 114 15.55 3.84 -2.70
CA TYR A 114 16.01 4.72 -1.63
C TYR A 114 15.02 4.74 -0.46
N LEU A 115 13.72 4.91 -0.73
CA LEU A 115 12.67 4.90 0.30
C LEU A 115 12.62 3.56 1.05
N MET A 116 12.75 2.44 0.34
CA MET A 116 12.82 1.11 0.94
C MET A 116 14.03 0.95 1.87
N THR A 117 15.19 1.48 1.46
CA THR A 117 16.41 1.47 2.28
C THR A 117 16.22 2.31 3.56
N MET A 118 15.62 3.50 3.45
CA MET A 118 15.31 4.34 4.61
C MET A 118 14.33 3.67 5.56
N LYS A 119 13.30 2.98 5.04
CA LYS A 119 12.37 2.18 5.85
C LYS A 119 13.11 1.05 6.56
N MET A 120 14.00 0.32 5.88
CA MET A 120 14.83 -0.72 6.49
C MET A 120 15.69 -0.17 7.64
N ASP A 121 16.39 0.94 7.43
CA ASP A 121 17.23 1.54 8.47
C ASP A 121 16.41 1.94 9.69
N HIS A 122 15.21 2.49 9.48
CA HIS A 122 14.28 2.81 10.56
C HIS A 122 13.82 1.56 11.31
N LEU A 123 13.40 0.51 10.61
CA LEU A 123 12.98 -0.77 11.20
C LEU A 123 14.08 -1.44 12.00
N ASN A 124 15.34 -1.33 11.55
CA ASN A 124 16.49 -1.82 12.30
C ASN A 124 16.71 -1.03 13.60
N LYS A 125 16.60 0.31 13.56
CA LYS A 125 16.71 1.16 14.76
C LYS A 125 15.61 0.89 15.77
N THR A 126 14.38 0.67 15.32
CA THR A 126 13.23 0.33 16.17
C THR A 126 13.14 -1.15 16.52
N GLN A 127 14.12 -1.96 16.12
CA GLN A 127 14.21 -3.40 16.39
C GLN A 127 13.01 -4.20 15.87
N ASN A 128 12.30 -3.69 14.85
CA ASN A 128 11.25 -4.43 14.16
C ASN A 128 11.87 -5.38 13.12
N TYR A 129 12.60 -6.38 13.60
CA TYR A 129 13.38 -7.30 12.77
C TYR A 129 12.50 -8.14 11.83
N SER A 130 11.28 -8.45 12.25
CA SER A 130 10.35 -9.24 11.43
C SER A 130 9.99 -8.52 10.13
N THR A 131 9.73 -7.22 10.20
CA THR A 131 9.46 -6.41 9.02
C THR A 131 10.76 -6.02 8.31
N TYR A 132 11.83 -5.72 9.05
CA TYR A 132 13.14 -5.45 8.44
C TYR A 132 13.57 -6.56 7.47
N ASP A 133 13.49 -7.83 7.90
CA ASP A 133 13.85 -8.97 7.06
C ASP A 133 12.98 -9.07 5.80
N SER A 134 11.70 -8.70 5.90
CA SER A 134 10.80 -8.67 4.76
C SER A 134 11.24 -7.69 3.67
N TYR A 135 11.71 -6.50 4.06
CA TYR A 135 12.27 -5.53 3.11
C TYR A 135 13.63 -5.97 2.60
N ARG A 136 14.48 -6.51 3.48
CA ARG A 136 15.78 -7.06 3.11
C ARG A 136 15.67 -8.16 2.05
N LEU A 137 14.73 -9.10 2.21
CA LEU A 137 14.48 -10.15 1.22
C LEU A 137 14.06 -9.56 -0.14
N TYR A 138 13.21 -8.54 -0.15
CA TYR A 138 12.80 -7.89 -1.38
C TYR A 138 13.96 -7.18 -2.09
N MET A 139 14.79 -6.44 -1.33
CA MET A 139 15.91 -5.68 -1.88
C MET A 139 17.09 -6.58 -2.31
N GLU A 140 17.48 -7.55 -1.46
CA GLU A 140 18.68 -8.37 -1.66
C GLU A 140 18.43 -9.68 -2.42
N LYS A 141 17.19 -10.20 -2.39
CA LYS A 141 16.86 -11.52 -2.96
C LYS A 141 15.91 -11.40 -4.15
N LYS A 142 16.19 -10.47 -5.06
CA LYS A 142 15.51 -10.35 -6.37
C LYS A 142 13.98 -10.17 -6.25
N GLY A 143 13.52 -9.28 -5.38
CA GLY A 143 12.10 -8.89 -5.35
C GLY A 143 11.17 -9.91 -4.72
N ILE A 144 11.64 -10.70 -3.74
CA ILE A 144 10.81 -11.62 -2.96
C ILE A 144 9.80 -10.82 -2.13
N ILE A 145 8.52 -11.02 -2.38
CA ILE A 145 7.44 -10.34 -1.67
C ILE A 145 6.96 -11.24 -0.52
N THR A 146 7.03 -10.71 0.70
CA THR A 146 6.51 -11.39 1.88
C THR A 146 5.21 -10.75 2.36
N THR A 147 4.44 -11.46 3.19
CA THR A 147 3.18 -10.94 3.76
C THR A 147 3.36 -9.61 4.47
N ASN A 148 4.41 -9.45 5.28
CA ASN A 148 4.65 -8.20 6.03
C ASN A 148 5.02 -7.06 5.10
N LEU A 149 5.87 -7.30 4.08
CA LEU A 149 6.19 -6.28 3.08
C LEU A 149 4.92 -5.84 2.35
N LEU A 150 4.16 -6.80 1.81
CA LEU A 150 2.96 -6.50 1.04
C LEU A 150 1.96 -5.71 1.89
N ARG A 151 1.71 -6.14 3.12
CA ARG A 151 0.84 -5.44 4.07
C ARG A 151 1.33 -4.02 4.38
N ASN A 152 2.62 -3.84 4.62
CA ASN A 152 3.16 -2.52 4.96
C ASN A 152 3.09 -1.55 3.78
N GLU A 153 3.36 -2.03 2.58
CA GLU A 153 3.31 -1.20 1.38
C GLU A 153 1.87 -0.87 0.96
N MET A 154 0.87 -1.64 1.38
CA MET A 154 -0.54 -1.23 1.28
C MET A 154 -0.81 0.10 2.01
N PHE A 155 -0.15 0.37 3.14
CA PHE A 155 -0.37 1.61 3.91
C PHE A 155 0.38 2.83 3.37
N THR A 156 1.18 2.65 2.33
CA THR A 156 1.90 3.75 1.68
C THR A 156 1.01 4.35 0.59
N MET A 157 0.79 5.67 0.63
CA MET A 157 0.06 6.36 -0.43
C MET A 157 0.83 6.24 -1.76
N LYS A 158 0.10 5.95 -2.83
CA LYS A 158 0.67 5.82 -4.18
C LYS A 158 0.87 7.17 -4.84
N SER A 159 2.00 7.33 -5.50
CA SER A 159 2.33 8.45 -6.39
C SER A 159 1.53 8.37 -7.69
N ASP A 160 1.48 9.48 -8.43
CA ASP A 160 0.85 9.52 -9.74
C ASP A 160 1.55 8.60 -10.75
N LEU A 161 2.88 8.43 -10.67
CA LEU A 161 3.65 7.55 -11.55
C LEU A 161 3.32 6.07 -11.31
N GLU A 162 3.25 5.63 -10.06
CA GLU A 162 2.82 4.26 -9.71
C GLU A 162 1.43 3.95 -10.30
N LEU A 163 0.50 4.91 -10.18
CA LEU A 163 -0.85 4.76 -10.71
C LEU A 163 -0.89 4.75 -12.24
N LYS A 164 -0.03 5.53 -12.91
CA LYS A 164 0.14 5.48 -14.37
C LYS A 164 0.69 4.14 -14.84
N PHE A 165 1.66 3.56 -14.15
CA PHE A 165 2.18 2.23 -14.49
C PHE A 165 1.08 1.17 -14.42
N LEU A 166 0.26 1.20 -13.36
CA LEU A 166 -0.88 0.31 -13.24
C LEU A 166 -1.86 0.50 -14.41
N MET A 167 -2.23 1.74 -14.75
CA MET A 167 -3.13 2.00 -15.89
C MET A 167 -2.58 1.45 -17.21
N GLU A 168 -1.28 1.62 -17.50
CA GLU A 168 -0.65 1.13 -18.73
C GLU A 168 -0.68 -0.39 -18.82
N ILE A 169 -0.36 -1.11 -17.73
CA ILE A 169 -0.45 -2.58 -17.75
C ILE A 169 -1.89 -3.07 -17.90
N PHE A 170 -2.90 -2.26 -17.55
CA PHE A 170 -4.32 -2.56 -17.78
C PHE A 170 -4.84 -2.08 -19.13
N GLY A 171 -3.94 -1.73 -20.07
CA GLY A 171 -4.31 -1.36 -21.43
C GLY A 171 -4.84 0.06 -21.56
N TYR A 172 -4.47 0.96 -20.65
CA TYR A 172 -4.82 2.38 -20.75
C TYR A 172 -3.56 3.24 -20.89
N GLN A 173 -3.45 3.91 -22.03
CA GLN A 173 -2.35 4.81 -22.33
C GLN A 173 -2.55 6.17 -21.67
N PHE A 174 -1.54 6.66 -20.96
CA PHE A 174 -1.54 8.01 -20.40
C PHE A 174 -1.45 9.08 -21.52
N ILE A 175 -2.30 10.11 -21.44
CA ILE A 175 -2.28 11.25 -22.34
C ILE A 175 -1.63 12.43 -21.60
N PRO A 176 -0.34 12.72 -21.87
CA PRO A 176 0.34 13.81 -21.19
C PRO A 176 -0.22 15.16 -21.65
N ASN A 177 -0.53 16.02 -20.68
CA ASN A 177 -0.79 17.43 -20.92
C ASN A 177 0.47 18.24 -20.64
N GLU A 178 0.68 19.30 -21.44
CA GLU A 178 1.71 20.29 -21.16
C GLU A 178 1.46 20.93 -19.79
N SER A 179 2.20 20.45 -18.80
CA SER A 179 2.15 20.89 -17.41
C SER A 179 3.53 21.38 -17.03
N GLY A 180 3.61 22.57 -16.44
CA GLY A 180 4.89 23.18 -16.06
C GLY A 180 5.63 22.43 -14.94
N ASP A 181 4.96 21.50 -14.26
CA ASP A 181 5.54 20.69 -13.18
C ASP A 181 6.01 19.29 -13.64
N GLY A 182 5.88 18.96 -14.93
CA GLY A 182 6.33 17.68 -15.49
C GLY A 182 5.44 16.48 -15.15
N THR A 183 4.35 16.66 -14.41
CA THR A 183 3.45 15.57 -14.02
C THR A 183 2.59 15.06 -15.18
N GLY A 184 2.45 15.83 -16.26
CA GLY A 184 1.54 15.55 -17.36
C GLY A 184 0.06 15.77 -17.01
N ALA A 185 -0.26 16.22 -15.79
CA ALA A 185 -1.63 16.41 -15.34
C ALA A 185 -2.26 17.65 -15.97
N LEU A 186 -3.57 17.58 -16.22
CA LEU A 186 -4.38 18.75 -16.51
C LEU A 186 -4.77 19.42 -15.19
N PHE A 187 -4.50 20.72 -15.05
CA PHE A 187 -4.89 21.51 -13.88
C PHE A 187 -5.07 22.99 -14.23
N ILE A 188 -5.82 23.72 -13.39
CA ILE A 188 -5.96 25.18 -13.51
C ILE A 188 -4.86 25.84 -12.70
N ALA A 189 -3.94 26.55 -13.35
CA ALA A 189 -2.95 27.33 -12.62
C ALA A 189 -3.65 28.43 -11.81
N ASN A 190 -3.13 28.77 -10.62
CA ASN A 190 -3.73 29.75 -9.69
C ASN A 190 -4.09 31.10 -10.31
N LYS A 191 -3.48 31.47 -11.45
CA LYS A 191 -3.95 32.57 -12.29
C LYS A 191 -5.07 32.05 -13.20
N LYS A 192 -6.31 32.02 -12.68
CA LYS A 192 -7.55 31.65 -13.40
C LYS A 192 -7.62 32.40 -14.75
N ARG A 193 -7.18 31.78 -15.84
CA ARG A 193 -7.42 32.28 -17.20
C ARG A 193 -8.69 31.64 -17.71
N LYS A 194 -9.57 32.44 -18.31
CA LYS A 194 -10.84 31.97 -18.89
C LYS A 194 -10.64 30.76 -19.83
N ASN A 195 -9.56 30.75 -20.59
CA ASN A 195 -9.21 29.68 -21.53
C ASN A 195 -8.90 28.32 -20.86
N ASP A 196 -8.44 28.32 -19.60
CA ASP A 196 -8.11 27.07 -18.89
C ASP A 196 -9.38 26.33 -18.49
N PHE A 197 -10.43 27.07 -18.11
CA PHE A 197 -11.76 26.53 -17.84
C PHE A 197 -12.38 25.90 -19.08
N GLU A 198 -12.32 26.60 -20.22
CA GLU A 198 -12.85 26.10 -21.50
C GLU A 198 -12.12 24.80 -21.92
N LYS A 199 -10.80 24.72 -21.71
CA LYS A 199 -10.02 23.51 -22.00
C LYS A 199 -10.42 22.33 -21.12
N ILE A 200 -10.55 22.53 -19.81
CA ILE A 200 -10.98 21.48 -18.89
C ILE A 200 -12.42 21.05 -19.19
N GLN A 201 -13.33 21.99 -19.40
CA GLN A 201 -14.71 21.69 -19.75
C GLN A 201 -14.80 20.89 -21.04
N LEU A 202 -14.07 21.29 -22.10
CA LEU A 202 -14.08 20.60 -23.38
C LEU A 202 -13.50 19.18 -23.27
N LEU A 203 -12.35 19.00 -22.61
CA LEU A 203 -11.74 17.69 -22.40
C LEU A 203 -12.62 16.78 -21.55
N LEU A 204 -13.14 17.28 -20.43
CA LEU A 204 -13.96 16.46 -19.55
C LEU A 204 -15.33 16.14 -20.17
N THR A 205 -15.87 17.00 -21.05
CA THR A 205 -17.07 16.72 -21.85
C THR A 205 -16.79 15.63 -22.89
N GLU A 206 -15.67 15.72 -23.61
CA GLU A 206 -15.25 14.69 -24.58
C GLU A 206 -15.01 13.33 -23.91
N ILE A 207 -14.39 13.33 -22.72
CA ILE A 207 -14.09 12.13 -21.96
C ILE A 207 -15.35 11.51 -21.34
N SER A 208 -16.24 12.32 -20.76
CA SER A 208 -17.48 11.81 -20.17
C SER A 208 -18.44 11.21 -21.21
N SER A 209 -18.31 11.65 -22.47
CA SER A 209 -19.09 11.13 -23.60
C SER A 209 -18.49 9.87 -24.24
N ASN A 210 -17.23 9.53 -23.94
CA ASN A 210 -16.49 8.46 -24.60
C ASN A 210 -16.02 7.37 -23.63
N SER A 211 -16.56 6.17 -23.81
CA SER A 211 -16.27 5.00 -22.97
C SER A 211 -14.81 4.51 -23.01
N ASN A 212 -13.98 5.05 -23.89
CA ASN A 212 -12.57 4.67 -24.02
C ASN A 212 -11.66 5.51 -23.11
N TYR A 213 -12.16 6.57 -22.47
CA TYR A 213 -11.34 7.43 -21.62
C TYR A 213 -11.59 7.22 -20.13
N ARG A 214 -10.55 7.38 -19.32
CA ARG A 214 -10.58 7.32 -17.86
C ARG A 214 -9.87 8.53 -17.29
N ILE A 215 -10.34 9.02 -16.15
CA ILE A 215 -9.71 10.15 -15.47
C ILE A 215 -9.49 9.77 -14.02
N LEU A 216 -8.22 9.72 -13.66
CA LEU A 216 -7.77 9.73 -12.27
C LEU A 216 -7.70 11.18 -11.83
N TYR A 217 -8.44 11.52 -10.78
CA TYR A 217 -8.46 12.86 -10.21
C TYR A 217 -7.75 12.84 -8.86
N GLY A 218 -6.64 13.58 -8.80
CA GLY A 218 -5.89 13.84 -7.58
C GLY A 218 -6.34 15.16 -6.96
N VAL A 219 -6.70 15.12 -5.69
CA VAL A 219 -7.02 16.29 -4.88
C VAL A 219 -6.25 16.21 -3.57
N HIS A 220 -5.30 17.15 -3.39
CA HIS A 220 -4.32 17.09 -2.31
C HIS A 220 -3.55 15.76 -2.31
N ASN A 221 -3.73 14.94 -1.28
CA ASN A 221 -3.10 13.63 -1.08
C ASN A 221 -4.14 12.51 -1.21
N HIS A 222 -5.13 12.68 -2.09
CA HIS A 222 -6.22 11.73 -2.25
C HIS A 222 -6.54 11.50 -3.72
N TRP A 223 -6.88 10.26 -4.03
CA TRP A 223 -7.15 9.78 -5.38
C TRP A 223 -8.60 9.35 -5.51
N VAL A 224 -9.28 9.87 -6.52
CA VAL A 224 -10.69 9.59 -6.81
C VAL A 224 -10.92 9.32 -8.30
N ALA A 225 -11.98 8.58 -8.63
CA ALA A 225 -12.34 8.25 -10.01
C ALA A 225 -13.39 9.23 -10.54
N VAL A 226 -13.10 9.99 -11.60
CA VAL A 226 -14.15 10.80 -12.24
C VAL A 226 -15.13 9.86 -12.94
N THR A 227 -16.42 10.05 -12.67
CA THR A 227 -17.49 9.23 -13.22
C THR A 227 -18.18 9.91 -14.40
N GLY A 228 -18.29 11.23 -14.39
CA GLY A 228 -18.89 12.01 -15.46
C GLY A 228 -18.95 13.51 -15.17
N MET A 229 -19.72 14.23 -15.98
CA MET A 229 -20.02 15.64 -15.81
C MET A 229 -21.52 15.89 -15.99
N SER A 230 -22.01 16.98 -15.41
CA SER A 230 -23.34 17.51 -15.74
C SER A 230 -23.34 19.03 -15.71
N GLU A 231 -24.22 19.63 -16.50
CA GLU A 231 -24.53 21.05 -16.43
C GLU A 231 -25.88 21.25 -15.72
N GLU A 232 -25.92 22.16 -14.75
CA GLU A 232 -27.16 22.53 -14.08
C GLU A 232 -28.03 23.41 -15.00
N LYS A 233 -29.28 22.99 -15.16
CA LYS A 233 -30.25 23.69 -16.01
C LYS A 233 -30.54 25.07 -15.44
N GLY A 234 -30.20 26.12 -16.19
CA GLY A 234 -30.54 27.51 -15.90
C GLY A 234 -29.36 28.36 -15.45
N SER A 235 -28.46 27.81 -14.63
CA SER A 235 -27.22 28.48 -14.23
C SER A 235 -26.09 28.30 -15.25
N GLY A 236 -26.11 27.19 -15.99
CA GLY A 236 -24.99 26.78 -16.85
C GLY A 236 -23.76 26.33 -16.05
N GLN A 237 -23.90 26.14 -14.73
CA GLN A 237 -22.81 25.69 -13.88
C GLN A 237 -22.50 24.23 -14.17
N VAL A 238 -21.22 23.94 -14.40
CA VAL A 238 -20.73 22.61 -14.72
C VAL A 238 -20.22 21.93 -13.45
N PHE A 239 -20.63 20.68 -13.23
CA PHE A 239 -20.24 19.85 -12.10
C PHE A 239 -19.45 18.63 -12.58
N ILE A 240 -18.36 18.33 -11.88
CA ILE A 240 -17.62 17.07 -12.02
C ILE A 240 -18.19 16.07 -11.05
N HIS A 241 -18.58 14.89 -11.53
CA HIS A 241 -19.00 13.76 -10.70
C HIS A 241 -17.82 12.82 -10.50
N TYR A 242 -17.61 12.35 -9.27
CA TYR A 242 -16.53 11.42 -8.96
C TYR A 242 -16.92 10.45 -7.85
N ASN A 243 -16.29 9.27 -7.86
CA ASN A 243 -16.37 8.29 -6.80
C ASN A 243 -15.16 8.46 -5.89
N ASP A 244 -15.42 8.76 -4.62
CA ASP A 244 -14.43 8.82 -3.57
C ASP A 244 -14.39 7.47 -2.83
N PRO A 245 -13.27 6.73 -2.83
CA PRO A 245 -13.22 5.42 -2.16
C PRO A 245 -13.33 5.49 -0.63
N MET A 246 -13.32 6.69 -0.01
CA MET A 246 -13.66 6.89 1.42
C MET A 246 -15.16 6.97 1.68
N ILE A 247 -15.97 7.31 0.68
CA ILE A 247 -17.37 7.71 0.88
C ILE A 247 -18.28 6.79 0.05
N PRO A 248 -19.30 6.16 0.64
CA PRO A 248 -20.18 5.19 -0.04
C PRO A 248 -21.07 5.78 -1.16
N GLU A 249 -20.89 7.05 -1.51
CA GLU A 249 -21.77 7.83 -2.36
C GLU A 249 -20.96 8.63 -3.38
N ALA A 250 -21.50 8.75 -4.60
CA ALA A 250 -20.93 9.62 -5.61
C ALA A 250 -20.93 11.08 -5.12
N LYS A 251 -19.85 11.79 -5.40
CA LYS A 251 -19.65 13.19 -5.05
C LYS A 251 -19.67 14.06 -6.29
N THR A 252 -19.96 15.33 -6.07
CA THR A 252 -19.87 16.37 -7.10
C THR A 252 -19.04 17.53 -6.59
N ILE A 253 -18.31 18.16 -7.51
CA ILE A 253 -17.62 19.43 -7.27
C ILE A 253 -17.93 20.40 -8.42
N PRO A 254 -18.31 21.65 -8.12
CA PRO A 254 -18.45 22.68 -9.16
C PRO A 254 -17.12 22.98 -9.85
N LEU A 255 -17.14 23.17 -11.17
CA LEU A 255 -15.92 23.41 -11.95
C LEU A 255 -15.20 24.70 -11.51
N ASP A 256 -15.93 25.71 -11.03
CA ASP A 256 -15.39 26.99 -10.58
C ASP A 256 -14.69 26.95 -9.20
N GLU A 257 -14.91 25.88 -8.44
CA GLU A 257 -14.21 25.57 -7.18
C GLU A 257 -12.85 24.88 -7.41
N ILE A 258 -12.56 24.43 -8.63
CA ILE A 258 -11.29 23.80 -8.98
C ILE A 258 -10.17 24.84 -9.00
N ASP A 259 -9.04 24.47 -8.41
CA ASP A 259 -7.85 25.31 -8.30
C ASP A 259 -6.56 24.54 -8.67
N GLY A 260 -5.41 25.14 -8.34
CA GLY A 260 -4.11 24.55 -8.59
C GLY A 260 -3.77 23.30 -7.78
N THR A 261 -4.58 22.87 -6.80
CA THR A 261 -4.36 21.60 -6.07
C THR A 261 -5.09 20.43 -6.70
N HIS A 262 -5.90 20.69 -7.73
CA HIS A 262 -6.66 19.68 -8.46
C HIS A 262 -5.86 19.21 -9.67
N ARG A 263 -5.70 17.90 -9.82
CA ARG A 263 -4.88 17.29 -10.88
C ARG A 263 -5.69 16.21 -11.59
N PHE A 264 -5.89 16.36 -12.89
CA PHE A 264 -6.63 15.39 -13.71
C PHE A 264 -5.66 14.66 -14.63
N TYR A 265 -5.52 13.35 -14.42
CA TYR A 265 -4.69 12.47 -15.24
C TYR A 265 -5.59 11.69 -16.18
N ILE A 266 -5.39 11.89 -17.48
CA ILE A 266 -6.27 11.36 -18.51
C ILE A 266 -5.62 10.13 -19.13
N PHE A 267 -6.40 9.07 -19.24
CA PHE A 267 -6.00 7.84 -19.89
C PHE A 267 -6.98 7.46 -20.99
N LYS A 268 -6.47 6.86 -22.05
CA LYS A 268 -7.24 6.34 -23.17
C LYS A 268 -6.97 4.86 -23.33
N GLU A 269 -8.02 4.08 -23.55
CA GLU A 269 -7.90 2.67 -23.89
C GLU A 269 -6.96 2.51 -25.09
N SER A 270 -5.92 1.71 -24.87
CA SER A 270 -4.84 1.46 -25.81
C SER A 270 -5.25 0.36 -26.78
N GLU A 271 -4.80 0.49 -28.03
CA GLU A 271 -4.90 -0.59 -29.02
C GLU A 271 -3.85 -1.69 -28.76
N THR A 272 -2.94 -1.49 -27.80
CA THR A 272 -1.94 -2.48 -27.44
C THR A 272 -2.61 -3.67 -26.76
N ASP A 273 -2.41 -4.86 -27.33
CA ASP A 273 -2.84 -6.11 -26.70
C ASP A 273 -1.97 -6.42 -25.46
N VAL A 274 -2.54 -6.14 -24.29
CA VAL A 274 -1.93 -6.41 -22.98
C VAL A 274 -2.17 -7.83 -22.48
N VAL A 275 -2.95 -8.67 -23.18
CA VAL A 275 -3.23 -10.05 -22.76
C VAL A 275 -1.94 -10.87 -22.72
N LYS A 276 -1.09 -10.74 -23.74
CA LYS A 276 0.22 -11.41 -23.75
C LYS A 276 1.11 -10.97 -22.60
N LEU A 277 1.06 -9.68 -22.24
CA LEU A 277 1.78 -9.16 -21.07
C LEU A 277 1.29 -9.86 -19.80
N TRP A 278 -0.02 -9.97 -19.61
CA TRP A 278 -0.63 -10.64 -18.47
C TRP A 278 -0.32 -12.13 -18.37
N GLU A 279 -0.33 -12.85 -19.49
CA GLU A 279 0.06 -14.26 -19.54
C GLU A 279 1.50 -14.46 -19.07
N MET A 280 2.42 -13.60 -19.52
CA MET A 280 3.81 -13.63 -19.07
C MET A 280 3.94 -13.30 -17.58
N MET A 281 3.17 -12.32 -17.09
CA MET A 281 3.11 -11.99 -15.65
C MET A 281 2.62 -13.19 -14.83
N GLU A 282 1.52 -13.82 -15.23
CA GLU A 282 0.96 -14.98 -14.53
C GLU A 282 1.97 -16.12 -14.44
N GLN A 283 2.65 -16.44 -15.55
CA GLN A 283 3.65 -17.51 -15.59
C GLN A 283 4.79 -17.26 -14.60
N VAL A 284 5.28 -16.02 -14.50
CA VAL A 284 6.34 -15.68 -13.54
C VAL A 284 5.82 -15.73 -12.11
N ILE A 285 4.62 -15.21 -11.84
CA ILE A 285 4.01 -15.25 -10.50
C ILE A 285 3.85 -16.69 -10.01
N VAL A 286 3.38 -17.61 -10.87
CA VAL A 286 3.24 -19.04 -10.54
C VAL A 286 4.57 -19.66 -10.09
N GLN A 287 5.68 -19.28 -10.73
CA GLN A 287 7.01 -19.80 -10.39
C GLN A 287 7.54 -19.19 -9.09
N GLU A 288 7.38 -17.88 -8.91
CA GLU A 288 7.94 -17.15 -7.78
C GLU A 288 7.16 -17.37 -6.49
N ILE A 289 5.83 -17.48 -6.55
CA ILE A 289 5.01 -17.58 -5.35
C ILE A 289 5.37 -18.80 -4.49
N GLN A 290 5.80 -19.88 -5.13
CA GLN A 290 6.23 -21.07 -4.40
C GLN A 290 7.53 -20.83 -3.63
N ILE A 291 8.43 -19.99 -4.16
CA ILE A 291 9.65 -19.55 -3.47
C ILE A 291 9.27 -18.62 -2.32
N GLU A 292 8.41 -17.63 -2.57
CA GLU A 292 7.94 -16.65 -1.57
C GLU A 292 7.28 -17.36 -0.38
N LYS A 293 6.38 -18.31 -0.65
CA LYS A 293 5.72 -19.14 0.36
C LYS A 293 6.71 -19.97 1.18
N ASN A 294 7.67 -20.63 0.52
CA ASN A 294 8.64 -21.49 1.21
C ASN A 294 9.57 -20.68 2.14
N LEU A 295 9.97 -19.48 1.72
CA LEU A 295 10.81 -18.61 2.53
C LEU A 295 10.08 -18.05 3.74
N GLN A 296 8.78 -17.73 3.61
CA GLN A 296 7.95 -17.35 4.76
C GLN A 296 7.91 -18.47 5.81
N ASN A 297 7.69 -19.71 5.37
CA ASN A 297 7.64 -20.86 6.28
C ASN A 297 8.97 -21.09 6.99
N ARG A 298 10.11 -20.93 6.30
CA ARG A 298 11.45 -21.07 6.91
C ARG A 298 11.70 -19.99 7.96
N THR A 299 11.41 -18.74 7.64
CA THR A 299 11.60 -17.61 8.56
C THR A 299 10.70 -17.75 9.80
N ALA A 300 9.49 -18.28 9.64
CA ALA A 300 8.59 -18.59 10.76
C ALA A 300 9.15 -19.72 11.64
N VAL A 301 9.68 -20.79 11.04
CA VAL A 301 10.30 -21.89 11.77
C VAL A 301 11.57 -21.43 12.50
N GLU A 302 12.44 -20.66 11.85
CA GLU A 302 13.64 -20.09 12.46
C GLU A 302 13.30 -19.19 13.65
N LYS A 303 12.26 -18.37 13.55
CA LYS A 303 11.75 -17.56 14.67
C LYS A 303 11.23 -18.42 15.83
N VAL A 304 10.49 -19.50 15.55
CA VAL A 304 10.00 -20.42 16.58
C VAL A 304 11.16 -21.19 17.24
N LEU A 305 12.19 -21.55 16.48
CA LEU A 305 13.37 -22.21 17.01
C LEU A 305 14.20 -21.24 17.87
N ALA A 306 14.43 -20.01 17.40
CA ALA A 306 15.09 -18.96 18.17
C ALA A 306 14.35 -18.64 19.47
N SER A 307 13.01 -18.51 19.44
CA SER A 307 12.22 -18.26 20.65
C SER A 307 12.26 -19.45 21.62
N ARG A 308 12.39 -20.68 21.12
CA ARG A 308 12.56 -21.88 21.98
C ARG A 308 13.95 -21.97 22.59
N GLU A 309 14.99 -21.53 21.87
CA GLU A 309 16.35 -21.43 22.38
C GLU A 309 16.46 -20.33 23.45
N GLU A 310 15.84 -19.17 23.25
CA GLU A 310 15.74 -18.10 24.26
C GLU A 310 14.99 -18.54 25.52
N VAL A 311 13.84 -19.22 25.36
CA VAL A 311 13.10 -19.81 26.49
C VAL A 311 13.94 -20.84 27.23
N ASN A 312 14.72 -21.66 26.52
CA ASN A 312 15.64 -22.61 27.17
C ASN A 312 16.77 -21.90 27.91
N ILE A 313 17.32 -20.81 27.38
CA ILE A 313 18.35 -20.02 28.05
C ILE A 313 17.80 -19.38 29.33
N ASP A 314 16.60 -18.84 29.30
CA ASP A 314 15.98 -18.22 30.47
C ASP A 314 15.54 -19.25 31.51
N LEU A 315 15.04 -20.42 31.09
CA LEU A 315 14.77 -21.55 31.97
C LEU A 315 16.05 -22.06 32.65
N VAL A 316 17.17 -22.10 31.92
CA VAL A 316 18.49 -22.48 32.48
C VAL A 316 19.00 -21.41 33.46
N LYS A 317 18.81 -20.12 33.18
CA LYS A 317 19.12 -19.05 34.16
C LYS A 317 18.27 -19.16 35.42
N GLU A 318 16.98 -19.45 35.28
CA GLU A 318 16.05 -19.58 36.40
C GLU A 318 16.34 -20.83 37.26
N LEU A 319 16.69 -21.95 36.62
CA LEU A 319 17.17 -23.16 37.30
C LEU A 319 18.49 -22.92 38.04
N ASN A 320 19.43 -22.20 37.41
CA ASN A 320 20.70 -21.84 38.06
C ASN A 320 20.49 -20.85 39.22
N LEU A 321 19.55 -19.93 39.11
CA LEU A 321 19.19 -18.99 40.17
C LEU A 321 18.54 -19.74 41.35
N SER A 322 17.59 -20.65 41.08
CA SER A 322 16.98 -21.51 42.09
C SER A 322 18.03 -22.35 42.82
N ARG A 323 18.97 -22.95 42.08
CA ARG A 323 20.06 -23.74 42.67
C ARG A 323 20.97 -22.90 43.57
N LYS A 324 21.27 -21.66 43.16
CA LYS A 324 22.06 -20.71 43.96
C LYS A 324 21.32 -20.29 45.24
N ILE A 325 20.01 -20.08 45.17
CA ILE A 325 19.16 -19.77 46.33
C ILE A 325 19.14 -20.95 47.31
N SER A 326 18.95 -22.18 46.83
CA SER A 326 18.98 -23.37 47.69
C SER A 326 20.35 -23.58 48.35
N MET A 327 21.44 -23.31 47.64
CA MET A 327 22.79 -23.34 48.24
C MET A 327 22.98 -22.28 49.32
N LEU A 328 22.47 -21.06 49.11
CA LEU A 328 22.55 -19.98 50.10
C LEU A 328 21.66 -20.24 51.33
N GLN A 329 20.53 -20.93 51.14
CA GLN A 329 19.66 -21.36 52.25
C GLN A 329 20.33 -22.46 53.06
N ALA A 330 20.91 -23.48 52.42
CA ALA A 330 21.68 -24.52 53.09
C ALA A 330 22.89 -23.95 53.86
N ASP A 331 23.57 -22.94 53.29
CA ASP A 331 24.70 -22.27 53.96
C ASP A 331 24.24 -21.35 55.12
N ARG A 332 23.02 -20.79 55.05
CA ARG A 332 22.40 -20.08 56.18
C ARG A 332 21.98 -21.02 57.30
N GLU A 333 21.47 -22.20 56.96
CA GLU A 333 21.12 -23.25 57.93
C GLU A 333 22.37 -23.86 58.57
N SER A 334 23.48 -23.94 57.85
CA SER A 334 24.78 -24.34 58.43
C SER A 334 25.32 -23.29 59.41
N LYS A 335 25.09 -22.00 59.11
CA LYS A 335 25.56 -20.86 59.92
C LYS A 335 24.61 -20.49 61.07
N SER A 336 23.34 -20.92 61.05
CA SER A 336 22.41 -20.68 62.16
C SER A 336 22.75 -21.50 63.43
N HIS A 337 23.66 -22.47 63.32
CA HIS A 337 24.29 -23.15 64.46
C HIS A 337 25.46 -22.39 65.10
N LEU A 338 25.83 -21.21 64.56
CA LEU A 338 26.87 -20.33 65.12
C LEU A 338 26.30 -18.93 65.32
N SER A 339 25.55 -18.76 66.40
CA SER A 339 25.10 -17.44 66.88
C SER A 339 26.00 -16.95 68.01
N ILE A 340 26.84 -15.96 67.73
CA ILE A 340 27.36 -15.02 68.74
C ILE A 340 27.24 -13.59 68.20
N ASN A 341 26.39 -12.82 68.88
CA ASN A 341 26.30 -11.37 69.07
C ASN A 341 26.64 -10.39 67.92
N LEU A 342 25.59 -9.70 67.50
CA LEU A 342 25.60 -8.44 66.75
C LEU A 342 25.81 -7.22 67.66
N HIS A 343 26.45 -6.18 67.13
CA HIS A 343 26.09 -4.80 67.45
C HIS A 343 25.95 -3.94 66.18
N PRO A 344 25.02 -2.95 66.13
CA PRO A 344 24.65 -2.26 64.91
C PRO A 344 25.15 -0.80 64.85
N THR A 345 25.42 -0.31 63.63
CA THR A 345 25.53 1.14 63.35
C THR A 345 24.89 1.52 62.01
N LYS A 346 23.74 2.19 62.15
CA LYS A 346 23.11 3.32 61.43
C LYS A 346 23.62 3.84 60.05
N THR A 347 22.59 4.24 59.27
CA THR A 347 22.48 5.33 58.25
C THR A 347 23.20 5.14 56.91
N LEU A 348 22.74 5.63 55.74
CA LEU A 348 22.00 6.87 55.40
C LEU A 348 21.36 6.76 53.99
N GLN A 349 20.35 7.60 53.75
CA GLN A 349 19.66 7.87 52.48
C GLN A 349 20.57 8.48 51.40
N SER A 350 20.24 8.29 50.12
CA SER A 350 20.50 9.30 49.07
C SER A 350 19.56 9.11 47.87
N THR A 351 18.74 10.14 47.65
CA THR A 351 17.98 10.44 46.43
C THR A 351 18.91 10.90 45.30
N ARG A 352 18.49 10.74 44.04
CA ARG A 352 18.93 11.63 42.93
C ARG A 352 17.92 11.65 41.77
N HIS A 353 17.61 12.88 41.36
CA HIS A 353 16.84 13.28 40.19
C HIS A 353 17.70 13.33 38.92
N SER A 354 17.06 13.04 37.78
CA SER A 354 17.33 13.61 36.45
C SER A 354 16.09 13.26 35.59
N GLY A 355 15.25 14.19 35.15
CA GLY A 355 15.57 15.22 34.16
C GLY A 355 15.34 14.63 32.76
N LYS A 356 14.09 14.62 32.27
CA LYS A 356 13.74 14.19 30.91
C LYS A 356 13.45 15.41 30.05
N GLU A 357 14.26 15.58 29.01
CA GLU A 357 13.98 16.42 27.84
C GLU A 357 12.80 15.82 27.05
N LYS A 358 12.02 16.69 26.41
CA LYS A 358 10.87 16.33 25.58
C LYS A 358 11.34 16.06 24.15
N ASP A 359 11.44 14.79 23.79
CA ASP A 359 11.49 14.36 22.40
C ASP A 359 10.08 14.42 21.78
N TRP A 360 10.02 14.89 20.53
CA TRP A 360 8.84 14.83 19.68
C TRP A 360 8.77 13.45 19.02
N ASP A 361 8.46 12.44 19.82
CA ASP A 361 8.01 11.14 19.32
C ASP A 361 6.51 11.22 19.05
N THR A 362 6.14 11.26 17.77
CA THR A 362 4.83 10.76 17.35
C THR A 362 4.90 9.24 17.36
N ASP A 363 4.63 8.66 18.52
CA ASP A 363 4.21 7.27 18.64
C ASP A 363 2.93 7.10 17.82
N VAL A 364 3.05 6.47 16.65
CA VAL A 364 1.90 5.89 15.98
C VAL A 364 1.66 4.55 16.67
N ASP A 365 0.89 4.60 17.77
CA ASP A 365 0.36 3.41 18.42
C ASP A 365 -0.53 2.66 17.43
N PHE A 366 -0.04 1.52 16.93
CA PHE A 366 -0.85 0.55 16.20
C PHE A 366 -1.61 -0.33 17.19
N GLU A 367 -2.57 0.25 17.91
CA GLU A 367 -3.59 -0.53 18.60
C GLU A 367 -4.65 -0.95 17.56
N PHE A 368 -4.64 -2.23 17.22
CA PHE A 368 -5.85 -2.87 16.70
C PHE A 368 -6.80 -3.01 17.89
N GLU A 369 -7.86 -2.22 17.93
CA GLU A 369 -9.01 -2.55 18.78
C GLU A 369 -9.57 -3.90 18.32
N ASP A 370 -9.26 -4.94 19.10
CA ASP A 370 -10.03 -6.17 19.13
C ASP A 370 -11.40 -5.84 19.75
N GLN A 371 -12.36 -5.46 18.91
CA GLN A 371 -13.77 -5.45 19.31
C GLN A 371 -14.41 -6.78 18.86
N ASN A 372 -14.86 -7.52 19.88
CA ASN A 372 -15.58 -8.80 19.82
C ASN A 372 -16.86 -8.75 18.97
#